data_AF-A0A7S2C014-F1
#
_entry.id   AF-A0A7S2C014-F1
#
_cell.length_a   1.000
_cell.length_b   1.000
_cell.length_c   1.000
_cell.angle_alpha   90.00
_cell.angle_beta   90.00
_cell.angle_gamma   90.00
#
_symmetry.space_group_name_H-M   'P 1'
#
loop_
_entity.id
_entity.type
_entity.pdbx_description
1 polymer ?
#
loop_
_entity_poly.entity_id
_entity_poly.type
_entity_poly.pdbx_seq_one_letter_code
_entity_poly.pdbx_strand_id
1 'polypeptide(L)'
;KNSTSDWCSVGHQNLNVDNAYFWRDEHGKLDCGVFDFGGFGSSSLPHKLWWMLNMAEFENVRDNMEEYISFFIEKYHEYGGPLLDREVFRFSVFITALQNCMIMISAIPNALKQCPTKEWQTIKDRHDPRIADNIDKKSTLRTNIHVLNVTIRLLMEMGGDKALDGWVRDVWVGQYGMSEKSDGIIFDTEAGYTSTTRW
;
A
#
# COMPACT_ATOMS: atom_id res chain seq x y z
N LYS A 1 -3.57 16.05 18.30
CA LYS A 1 -4.52 16.72 17.39
C LYS A 1 -4.45 16.05 16.00
N ASN A 2 -4.37 14.71 15.93
CA ASN A 2 -3.90 14.02 14.71
C ASN A 2 -4.91 12.97 14.21
N SER A 3 -6.16 13.05 14.65
CA SER A 3 -7.25 12.25 14.11
C SER A 3 -8.46 13.16 14.02
N THR A 4 -8.78 13.61 12.81
CA THR A 4 -10.14 14.04 12.52
C THR A 4 -11.00 12.77 12.58
N SER A 5 -11.94 12.70 13.53
CA SER A 5 -12.79 11.51 13.77
C SER A 5 -13.47 11.03 12.49
N ASP A 6 -13.83 11.97 11.64
CA ASP A 6 -14.56 11.80 10.38
C ASP A 6 -13.81 10.91 9.37
N TRP A 7 -12.50 10.79 9.49
CA TRP A 7 -11.65 10.07 8.56
C TRP A 7 -11.27 8.68 9.06
N CYS A 8 -11.72 8.30 10.25
CA CYS A 8 -11.39 7.03 10.89
C CYS A 8 -12.63 6.18 11.10
N SER A 9 -12.50 4.87 10.87
CA SER A 9 -13.54 3.91 11.25
C SER A 9 -12.95 2.60 11.75
N VAL A 10 -13.74 1.88 12.53
CA VAL A 10 -13.43 0.51 12.91
C VAL A 10 -13.70 -0.38 11.71
N GLY A 11 -12.74 -1.24 11.37
CA GLY A 11 -12.88 -2.17 10.26
C GLY A 11 -11.68 -3.08 10.09
N HIS A 12 -11.72 -3.86 9.02
CA HIS A 12 -10.63 -4.72 8.61
C HIS A 12 -9.40 -3.88 8.19
N GLN A 13 -8.19 -4.33 8.58
CA GLN A 13 -6.93 -3.61 8.34
C GLN A 13 -6.04 -4.27 7.28
N ASN A 14 -6.44 -5.46 6.83
CA ASN A 14 -5.69 -6.27 5.86
C ASN A 14 -6.63 -6.77 4.75
N LEU A 15 -7.57 -5.93 4.27
CA LEU A 15 -8.67 -6.41 3.42
C LEU A 15 -8.31 -6.45 1.93
N ASN A 16 -7.33 -7.26 1.58
CA ASN A 16 -6.99 -7.59 0.20
C ASN A 16 -7.86 -8.76 -0.31
N VAL A 17 -7.74 -9.09 -1.60
CA VAL A 17 -8.54 -10.16 -2.23
C VAL A 17 -8.30 -11.55 -1.64
N ASP A 18 -7.12 -11.80 -1.08
CA ASP A 18 -6.79 -13.05 -0.35
C ASP A 18 -7.51 -13.19 0.99
N ASN A 19 -8.10 -12.11 1.52
CA ASN A 19 -8.92 -12.11 2.74
C ASN A 19 -10.41 -11.92 2.48
N ALA A 20 -10.83 -12.13 1.23
CA ALA A 20 -12.22 -12.09 0.80
C ALA A 20 -12.60 -13.37 0.05
N TYR A 21 -13.87 -13.76 0.16
CA TYR A 21 -14.48 -14.79 -0.67
C TYR A 21 -15.79 -14.27 -1.26
N PHE A 22 -16.05 -14.65 -2.50
CA PHE A 22 -17.17 -14.13 -3.27
C PHE A 22 -18.06 -15.29 -3.70
N TRP A 23 -19.38 -15.10 -3.62
CA TRP A 23 -20.36 -16.04 -4.14
C TRP A 23 -21.49 -15.29 -4.83
N ARG A 24 -22.31 -16.01 -5.58
CA ARG A 24 -23.58 -15.49 -6.07
C ARG A 24 -24.70 -16.13 -5.28
N ASP A 25 -25.68 -15.33 -4.86
CA ASP A 25 -26.89 -15.86 -4.25
C ASP A 25 -27.78 -16.60 -5.28
N GLU A 26 -28.93 -17.09 -4.82
CA GLU A 26 -29.93 -17.77 -5.65
C GLU A 26 -30.53 -16.90 -6.77
N HIS A 27 -30.34 -15.58 -6.71
CA HIS A 27 -30.77 -14.61 -7.73
C HIS A 27 -29.61 -14.13 -8.62
N GLY A 28 -28.41 -14.67 -8.46
CA GLY A 28 -27.23 -14.29 -9.22
C GLY A 28 -26.53 -13.01 -8.75
N LYS A 29 -26.97 -12.41 -7.63
CA LYS A 29 -26.33 -11.22 -7.05
C LYS A 29 -24.98 -11.59 -6.46
N LEU A 30 -23.94 -10.82 -6.78
CA LEU A 30 -22.60 -11.00 -6.19
C LEU A 30 -22.62 -10.55 -4.73
N ASP A 31 -22.12 -11.39 -3.85
CA ASP A 31 -21.95 -11.11 -2.42
C ASP A 31 -20.50 -11.39 -2.00
N CYS A 32 -20.11 -10.87 -0.85
CA CYS A 32 -18.74 -10.90 -0.36
C CYS A 32 -18.70 -11.18 1.15
N GLY A 33 -17.82 -12.08 1.54
CA GLY A 33 -17.50 -12.38 2.91
C GLY A 33 -16.02 -12.17 3.15
N VAL A 34 -15.68 -11.86 4.39
CA VAL A 34 -14.32 -11.49 4.77
C VAL A 34 -13.86 -12.36 5.95
N PHE A 35 -12.56 -12.62 6.03
CA PHE A 35 -11.93 -13.36 7.13
C PHE A 35 -10.56 -12.73 7.46
N ASP A 36 -9.80 -13.32 8.40
CA ASP A 36 -8.53 -12.79 8.91
C ASP A 36 -8.64 -11.45 9.68
N PHE A 37 -9.59 -11.41 10.62
CA PHE A 37 -9.83 -10.26 11.50
C PHE A 37 -8.73 -9.99 12.55
N GLY A 38 -7.55 -10.63 12.46
CA GLY A 38 -6.46 -10.45 13.43
C GLY A 38 -6.01 -8.99 13.56
N GLY A 39 -6.17 -8.20 12.49
CA GLY A 39 -5.89 -6.77 12.50
C GLY A 39 -7.10 -5.88 12.80
N PHE A 40 -8.30 -6.39 13.06
CA PHE A 40 -9.51 -5.58 13.16
C PHE A 40 -9.39 -4.46 14.20
N GLY A 41 -9.69 -3.22 13.80
CA GLY A 41 -9.49 -2.07 14.66
C GLY A 41 -9.81 -0.73 14.00
N SER A 42 -9.55 0.36 14.72
CA SER A 42 -9.74 1.72 14.20
C SER A 42 -8.54 2.17 13.35
N SER A 43 -8.80 2.68 12.15
CA SER A 43 -7.78 3.32 11.31
C SER A 43 -8.41 4.29 10.32
N SER A 44 -7.57 5.03 9.59
CA SER A 44 -8.02 5.94 8.56
C SER A 44 -8.68 5.19 7.40
N LEU A 45 -9.73 5.77 6.82
CA LEU A 45 -10.43 5.22 5.66
C LEU A 45 -9.53 5.12 4.41
N PRO A 46 -8.66 6.11 4.10
CA PRO A 46 -7.67 5.98 3.02
C PRO A 46 -6.75 4.77 3.16
N HIS A 47 -6.36 4.43 4.41
CA HIS A 47 -5.60 3.22 4.68
C HIS A 47 -6.40 1.98 4.28
N LYS A 48 -7.67 1.90 4.67
CA LYS A 48 -8.52 0.75 4.31
C LYS A 48 -8.64 0.59 2.79
N LEU A 49 -8.86 1.68 2.04
CA LEU A 49 -8.92 1.60 0.57
C LEU A 49 -7.60 1.09 -0.02
N TRP A 50 -6.45 1.61 0.43
CA TRP A 50 -5.17 1.14 -0.07
C TRP A 50 -4.96 -0.36 0.19
N TRP A 51 -5.31 -0.87 1.38
CA TRP A 51 -5.19 -2.30 1.69
C TRP A 51 -6.16 -3.18 0.90
N MET A 52 -7.24 -2.62 0.33
CA MET A 52 -8.07 -3.31 -0.67
C MET A 52 -7.42 -3.38 -2.04
N LEU A 53 -6.57 -2.41 -2.38
CA LEU A 53 -5.99 -2.25 -3.71
C LEU A 53 -4.53 -2.71 -3.83
N ASN A 54 -3.81 -2.90 -2.72
CA ASN A 54 -2.36 -3.13 -2.75
C ASN A 54 -1.95 -4.42 -3.48
N MET A 55 -2.88 -5.38 -3.62
CA MET A 55 -2.71 -6.63 -4.35
C MET A 55 -3.42 -6.64 -5.71
N ALA A 56 -4.08 -5.55 -6.11
CA ALA A 56 -4.65 -5.43 -7.44
C ALA A 56 -3.54 -5.26 -8.50
N GLU A 57 -3.84 -5.58 -9.76
CA GLU A 57 -2.95 -5.25 -10.87
C GLU A 57 -2.84 -3.73 -11.00
N PHE A 58 -1.63 -3.23 -11.29
CA PHE A 58 -1.37 -1.80 -11.29
C PHE A 58 -2.25 -1.05 -12.30
N GLU A 59 -2.46 -1.60 -13.49
CA GLU A 59 -3.32 -1.01 -14.52
C GLU A 59 -4.73 -0.79 -13.99
N ASN A 60 -5.27 -1.74 -13.25
CA ASN A 60 -6.57 -1.62 -12.61
C ASN A 60 -6.58 -0.49 -11.56
N VAL A 61 -5.52 -0.36 -10.76
CA VAL A 61 -5.36 0.74 -9.80
C VAL A 61 -5.28 2.08 -10.53
N ARG A 62 -4.42 2.21 -11.55
CA ARG A 62 -4.21 3.43 -12.32
C ARG A 62 -5.48 3.91 -12.99
N ASP A 63 -6.18 3.01 -13.66
CA ASP A 63 -7.31 3.35 -14.52
C ASP A 63 -8.58 3.63 -13.72
N ASN A 64 -8.70 3.09 -12.50
CA ASN A 64 -9.94 3.15 -11.70
C ASN A 64 -9.79 3.82 -10.32
N MET A 65 -8.60 4.32 -9.93
CA MET A 65 -8.37 4.93 -8.61
C MET A 65 -9.43 5.97 -8.24
N GLU A 66 -9.74 6.86 -9.19
CA GLU A 66 -10.69 7.94 -8.99
C GLU A 66 -12.12 7.42 -8.77
N GLU A 67 -12.52 6.38 -9.50
CA GLU A 67 -13.82 5.72 -9.31
C GLU A 67 -13.89 5.00 -7.96
N TYR A 68 -12.81 4.32 -7.56
CA TYR A 68 -12.73 3.67 -6.25
C TYR A 68 -12.83 4.66 -5.10
N ILE A 69 -12.16 5.81 -5.20
CA ILE A 69 -12.24 6.87 -4.19
C ILE A 69 -13.66 7.43 -4.12
N SER A 70 -14.25 7.80 -5.26
CA SER A 70 -15.63 8.30 -5.32
C SER A 70 -16.61 7.30 -4.71
N PHE A 71 -16.56 6.03 -5.15
CA PHE A 71 -17.43 4.98 -4.64
C PHE A 71 -17.27 4.79 -3.13
N PHE A 72 -16.02 4.77 -2.63
CA PHE A 72 -15.76 4.59 -1.20
C PHE A 72 -16.34 5.74 -0.38
N ILE A 73 -16.12 6.99 -0.80
CA ILE A 73 -16.65 8.18 -0.11
C ILE A 73 -18.17 8.22 -0.15
N GLU A 74 -18.77 7.96 -1.32
CA GLU A 74 -20.22 7.94 -1.50
C GLU A 74 -20.88 6.88 -0.62
N LYS A 75 -20.34 5.66 -0.59
CA LYS A 75 -20.87 4.60 0.28
C LYS A 75 -20.64 4.89 1.75
N TYR A 76 -19.49 5.43 2.13
CA TYR A 76 -19.28 5.86 3.50
C TYR A 76 -20.34 6.89 3.93
N HIS A 77 -20.65 7.85 3.06
CA HIS A 77 -21.67 8.86 3.33
C HIS A 77 -23.10 8.26 3.38
N GLU A 78 -23.44 7.41 2.41
CA GLU A 78 -24.74 6.71 2.33
C GLU A 78 -25.05 5.92 3.60
N TYR A 79 -24.03 5.29 4.20
CA TYR A 79 -24.16 4.49 5.42
C TYR A 79 -23.91 5.29 6.71
N GLY A 80 -23.97 6.62 6.66
CA GLY A 80 -24.02 7.49 7.85
C GLY A 80 -22.70 8.18 8.21
N GLY A 81 -21.66 8.02 7.41
CA GLY A 81 -20.43 8.82 7.51
C GLY A 81 -20.61 10.25 6.99
N PRO A 82 -19.73 11.19 7.37
CA PRO A 82 -19.65 12.48 6.71
C PRO A 82 -19.16 12.35 5.26
N LEU A 83 -19.56 13.30 4.42
CA LEU A 83 -18.99 13.44 3.08
C LEU A 83 -17.55 13.94 3.20
N LEU A 84 -16.60 13.16 2.67
CA LEU A 84 -15.18 13.44 2.78
C LEU A 84 -14.68 14.24 1.57
N ASP A 85 -13.62 15.02 1.78
CA ASP A 85 -12.93 15.71 0.70
C ASP A 85 -12.16 14.70 -0.17
N ARG A 86 -12.48 14.66 -1.46
CA ARG A 86 -11.89 13.68 -2.38
C ARG A 86 -10.38 13.85 -2.55
N GLU A 87 -9.89 15.08 -2.64
CA GLU A 87 -8.47 15.34 -2.89
C GLU A 87 -7.62 14.98 -1.66
N VAL A 88 -8.11 15.30 -0.46
CA VAL A 88 -7.47 14.89 0.79
C VAL A 88 -7.49 13.37 0.95
N PHE A 89 -8.59 12.71 0.53
CA PHE A 89 -8.68 11.26 0.54
C PHE A 89 -7.65 10.64 -0.39
N ARG A 90 -7.60 11.09 -1.64
CA ARG A 90 -6.65 10.64 -2.66
C ARG A 90 -5.21 10.80 -2.19
N PHE A 91 -4.86 11.99 -1.71
CA PHE A 91 -3.56 12.27 -1.11
C PHE A 91 -3.23 11.28 0.01
N SER A 92 -4.16 11.05 0.92
CA SER A 92 -3.97 10.14 2.05
C SER A 92 -3.83 8.67 1.65
N VAL A 93 -4.49 8.23 0.56
CA VAL A 93 -4.28 6.90 -0.03
C VAL A 93 -2.84 6.76 -0.49
N PHE A 94 -2.30 7.79 -1.15
CA PHE A 94 -0.93 7.77 -1.69
C PHE A 94 0.12 7.76 -0.57
N ILE A 95 -0.11 8.53 0.49
CA ILE A 95 0.74 8.48 1.69
C ILE A 95 0.67 7.09 2.35
N THR A 96 -0.50 6.46 2.37
CA THR A 96 -0.63 5.09 2.89
C THR A 96 0.09 4.06 2.01
N ALA A 97 0.02 4.21 0.69
CA ALA A 97 0.77 3.38 -0.24
C ALA A 97 2.27 3.49 0.03
N LEU A 98 2.79 4.71 0.15
CA LEU A 98 4.18 4.97 0.51
C LEU A 98 4.60 4.33 1.83
N GLN A 99 3.76 4.44 2.86
CA GLN A 99 4.00 3.75 4.12
C GLN A 99 4.04 2.23 3.95
N ASN A 100 3.15 1.67 3.11
CA ASN A 100 3.15 0.24 2.81
C ASN A 100 4.44 -0.17 2.06
N CYS A 101 4.96 0.66 1.15
CA CYS A 101 6.26 0.43 0.50
C CYS A 101 7.38 0.23 1.52
N MET A 102 7.46 1.09 2.53
CA MET A 102 8.48 0.98 3.58
C MET A 102 8.38 -0.34 4.36
N ILE A 103 7.16 -0.81 4.64
CA ILE A 103 6.93 -2.11 5.27
C ILE A 103 7.42 -3.24 4.35
N MET A 104 7.16 -3.15 3.04
CA MET A 104 7.61 -4.15 2.07
C MET A 104 9.13 -4.20 1.92
N ILE A 105 9.79 -3.02 1.90
CA ILE A 105 11.25 -2.92 1.92
C ILE A 105 11.83 -3.64 3.15
N SER A 106 11.23 -3.46 4.33
CA SER A 106 11.67 -4.13 5.55
C SER A 106 11.54 -5.67 5.49
N ALA A 107 10.69 -6.19 4.60
CA ALA A 107 10.49 -7.62 4.39
C ALA A 107 11.45 -8.24 3.36
N ILE A 108 12.28 -7.44 2.67
CA ILE A 108 13.26 -7.92 1.67
C ILE A 108 14.18 -9.03 2.23
N PRO A 109 14.75 -8.92 3.45
CA PRO A 109 15.62 -9.97 3.98
C PRO A 109 14.93 -11.34 4.12
N ASN A 110 13.62 -11.37 4.39
CA ASN A 110 12.86 -12.62 4.44
C ASN A 110 12.49 -13.12 3.04
N ALA A 111 12.18 -12.21 2.11
CA ALA A 111 11.96 -12.52 0.71
C ALA A 111 13.20 -13.17 0.06
N LEU A 112 14.41 -12.68 0.35
CA LEU A 112 15.66 -13.25 -0.16
C LEU A 112 15.99 -14.65 0.38
N LYS A 113 15.39 -15.08 1.50
CA LYS A 113 15.48 -16.47 1.97
C LYS A 113 14.67 -17.44 1.10
N GLN A 114 13.59 -16.96 0.48
CA GLN A 114 12.73 -17.77 -0.40
C GLN A 114 13.35 -17.89 -1.81
N CYS A 115 14.02 -16.85 -2.30
CA CYS A 115 14.76 -16.89 -3.56
C CYS A 115 16.10 -16.15 -3.44
N PRO A 116 17.24 -16.87 -3.40
CA PRO A 116 18.56 -16.26 -3.25
C PRO A 116 18.92 -15.34 -4.42
N THR A 117 19.65 -14.25 -4.16
CA THR A 117 20.00 -13.19 -5.14
C THR A 117 20.60 -13.70 -6.45
N LYS A 118 21.39 -14.79 -6.40
CA LYS A 118 22.00 -15.41 -7.60
C LYS A 118 20.98 -15.89 -8.64
N GLU A 119 19.76 -16.24 -8.22
CA GLU A 119 18.70 -16.72 -9.11
C GLU A 119 18.02 -15.57 -9.87
N TRP A 120 18.07 -14.35 -9.32
CA TRP A 120 17.27 -13.20 -9.78
C TRP A 120 17.62 -12.76 -11.21
N GLN A 121 18.87 -12.93 -11.63
CA GLN A 121 19.29 -12.59 -13.00
C GLN A 121 18.53 -13.36 -14.08
N THR A 122 17.97 -14.52 -13.72
CA THR A 122 17.22 -15.39 -14.65
C THR A 122 15.71 -15.30 -14.47
N ILE A 123 15.23 -14.56 -13.47
CA ILE A 123 13.81 -14.37 -13.19
C ILE A 123 13.33 -13.20 -14.04
N LYS A 124 12.30 -13.44 -14.85
CA LYS A 124 11.71 -12.41 -15.71
C LYS A 124 10.63 -11.60 -15.00
N ASP A 125 9.79 -12.29 -14.23
CA ASP A 125 8.65 -11.71 -13.55
C ASP A 125 8.22 -12.59 -12.37
N ARG A 126 7.20 -12.10 -11.63
CA ARG A 126 6.66 -12.75 -10.43
C ARG A 126 5.96 -14.10 -10.67
N HIS A 127 5.68 -14.45 -11.93
CA HIS A 127 5.05 -15.72 -12.31
C HIS A 127 6.08 -16.85 -12.50
N ASP A 128 7.38 -16.56 -12.38
CA ASP A 128 8.41 -17.61 -12.35
C ASP A 128 8.08 -18.64 -11.24
N PRO A 129 8.14 -19.95 -11.52
CA PRO A 129 7.82 -21.00 -10.54
C PRO A 129 8.57 -20.87 -9.21
N ARG A 130 9.79 -20.33 -9.22
CA ARG A 130 10.60 -20.10 -8.00
C ARG A 130 9.98 -19.06 -7.06
N ILE A 131 9.08 -18.22 -7.58
CA ILE A 131 8.30 -17.23 -6.83
C ILE A 131 6.86 -17.71 -6.64
N ALA A 132 6.20 -18.13 -7.73
CA ALA A 132 4.77 -18.42 -7.73
C ALA A 132 4.40 -19.64 -6.90
N ASP A 133 5.23 -20.70 -6.94
CA ASP A 133 4.97 -21.98 -6.28
C ASP A 133 5.63 -22.05 -4.90
N ASN A 134 6.57 -21.16 -4.60
CA ASN A 134 7.24 -21.10 -3.30
C ASN A 134 6.45 -20.26 -2.29
N ILE A 135 5.51 -20.91 -1.61
CA ILE A 135 4.65 -20.27 -0.61
C ILE A 135 5.20 -20.31 0.83
N ASP A 136 6.42 -20.82 1.07
CA ASP A 136 7.12 -21.03 2.38
C ASP A 136 6.39 -20.50 3.63
N LYS A 137 5.40 -21.27 4.12
CA LYS A 137 4.44 -20.95 5.21
C LYS A 137 3.64 -19.65 5.05
N LYS A 138 4.11 -18.68 4.26
CA LYS A 138 3.49 -17.44 3.84
C LYS A 138 4.09 -17.00 2.49
N SER A 139 3.25 -16.50 1.58
CA SER A 139 3.64 -16.01 0.24
C SER A 139 4.40 -14.67 0.27
N THR A 140 5.47 -14.59 1.06
CA THR A 140 6.20 -13.35 1.39
C THR A 140 6.88 -12.76 0.17
N LEU A 141 7.61 -13.55 -0.64
CA LEU A 141 8.33 -13.03 -1.80
C LEU A 141 7.38 -12.52 -2.90
N ARG A 142 6.38 -13.31 -3.27
CA ARG A 142 5.38 -12.95 -4.30
C ARG A 142 4.64 -11.66 -3.93
N THR A 143 4.11 -11.60 -2.71
CA THR A 143 3.38 -10.44 -2.19
C THR A 143 4.29 -9.23 -2.13
N ASN A 144 5.52 -9.39 -1.63
CA ASN A 144 6.47 -8.29 -1.52
C ASN A 144 6.83 -7.69 -2.88
N ILE A 145 7.21 -8.52 -3.86
CA ILE A 145 7.50 -8.05 -5.24
C ILE A 145 6.30 -7.33 -5.83
N HIS A 146 5.10 -7.90 -5.69
CA HIS A 146 3.88 -7.32 -6.25
C HIS A 146 3.57 -5.95 -5.65
N VAL A 147 3.48 -5.87 -4.31
CA VAL A 147 3.14 -4.62 -3.61
C VAL A 147 4.21 -3.55 -3.83
N LEU A 148 5.50 -3.91 -3.85
CA LEU A 148 6.58 -2.99 -4.21
C LEU A 148 6.38 -2.45 -5.63
N ASN A 149 6.12 -3.33 -6.61
CA ASN A 149 5.89 -2.91 -7.99
C ASN A 149 4.70 -1.96 -8.12
N VAL A 150 3.54 -2.29 -7.55
CA VAL A 150 2.35 -1.43 -7.59
C VAL A 150 2.64 -0.08 -6.94
N THR A 151 3.35 -0.06 -5.80
CA THR A 151 3.62 1.19 -5.09
C THR A 151 4.66 2.06 -5.79
N ILE A 152 5.73 1.47 -6.34
CA ILE A 152 6.73 2.20 -7.12
C ILE A 152 6.09 2.81 -8.37
N ARG A 153 5.22 2.06 -9.05
CA ARG A 153 4.49 2.58 -10.22
C ARG A 153 3.49 3.66 -9.83
N LEU A 154 2.83 3.56 -8.67
CA LEU A 154 1.99 4.64 -8.14
C LEU A 154 2.81 5.92 -7.92
N LEU A 155 4.03 5.79 -7.40
CA LEU A 155 4.95 6.92 -7.24
C LEU A 155 5.29 7.56 -8.58
N MET A 156 5.76 6.75 -9.53
CA MET A 156 6.32 7.22 -10.78
C MET A 156 5.27 7.64 -11.82
N GLU A 157 4.10 6.99 -11.83
CA GLU A 157 3.10 7.12 -12.90
C GLU A 157 1.82 7.83 -12.45
N MET A 158 1.54 7.91 -11.13
CA MET A 158 0.28 8.49 -10.63
C MET A 158 0.46 9.77 -9.80
N GLY A 159 1.69 10.24 -9.61
CA GLY A 159 2.00 11.45 -8.85
C GLY A 159 2.15 11.23 -7.34
N GLY A 160 2.61 10.04 -6.93
CA GLY A 160 2.90 9.76 -5.52
C GLY A 160 4.07 10.59 -4.97
N ASP A 161 5.03 10.94 -5.82
CA ASP A 161 6.12 11.87 -5.53
C ASP A 161 5.58 13.25 -5.08
N LYS A 162 4.65 13.81 -5.85
CA LYS A 162 4.01 15.10 -5.54
C LYS A 162 3.19 15.04 -4.26
N ALA A 163 2.56 13.90 -3.97
CA ALA A 163 1.86 13.69 -2.71
C ALA A 163 2.84 13.69 -1.54
N LEU A 164 4.01 13.04 -1.67
CA LEU A 164 5.03 13.08 -0.63
C LEU A 164 5.58 14.50 -0.44
N ASP A 165 5.93 15.21 -1.51
CA ASP A 165 6.43 16.58 -1.45
C ASP A 165 5.41 17.52 -0.82
N GLY A 166 4.13 17.36 -1.18
CA GLY A 166 3.02 18.08 -0.57
C GLY A 166 2.91 17.80 0.93
N TRP A 167 3.04 16.53 1.34
CA TRP A 167 3.03 16.16 2.76
C TRP A 167 4.21 16.78 3.51
N VAL A 168 5.41 16.73 2.95
CA VAL A 168 6.62 17.32 3.57
C VAL A 168 6.42 18.83 3.74
N ARG A 169 6.01 19.53 2.68
CA ARG A 169 5.81 20.97 2.72
C ARG A 169 4.69 21.38 3.68
N ASP A 170 3.49 20.83 3.49
CA ASP A 170 2.27 21.37 4.10
C ASP A 170 2.06 20.81 5.52
N VAL A 171 2.48 19.58 5.79
CA VAL A 171 2.28 18.92 7.09
C VAL A 171 3.56 18.93 7.91
N TRP A 172 4.65 18.36 7.41
CA TRP A 172 5.89 18.21 8.19
C TRP A 172 6.55 19.56 8.50
N VAL A 173 6.76 20.40 7.48
CA VAL A 173 7.33 21.74 7.66
C VAL A 173 6.25 22.71 8.13
N GLY A 174 5.16 22.83 7.37
CA GLY A 174 4.14 23.84 7.60
C GLY A 174 3.41 23.71 8.94
N GLN A 175 2.88 22.52 9.25
CA GLN A 175 2.09 22.32 10.47
C GLN A 175 2.93 21.90 11.67
N TYR A 176 3.91 21.01 11.47
CA TYR A 176 4.72 20.49 12.58
C TYR A 176 5.96 21.33 12.89
N GLY A 177 6.30 22.30 12.03
CA GLY A 177 7.46 23.18 12.24
C GLY A 177 8.79 22.43 12.18
N MET A 178 8.82 21.27 11.54
CA MET A 178 10.03 20.46 11.40
C MET A 178 10.86 20.97 10.23
N SER A 179 12.17 20.71 10.27
CA SER A 179 13.03 20.99 9.11
C SER A 179 12.91 19.89 8.06
N GLU A 180 12.94 20.28 6.79
CA GLU A 180 13.17 19.35 5.70
C GLU A 180 14.56 18.71 5.84
N LYS A 181 14.67 17.43 5.48
CA LYS A 181 15.98 16.77 5.43
C LYS A 181 16.67 17.19 4.15
N SER A 182 17.93 17.60 4.23
CA SER A 182 18.71 17.90 3.02
C SER A 182 18.98 16.62 2.22
N ASP A 183 19.14 16.77 0.91
CA ASP A 183 19.57 15.70 0.01
C ASP A 183 20.85 15.01 0.51
N GLY A 184 21.79 15.77 1.08
CA GLY A 184 23.00 15.19 1.68
C GLY A 184 22.72 14.28 2.88
N ILE A 185 21.70 14.56 3.70
CA ILE A 185 21.30 13.64 4.78
C ILE A 185 20.65 12.36 4.23
N ILE A 186 19.98 12.44 3.08
CA ILE A 186 19.25 11.32 2.46
C ILE A 186 20.20 10.43 1.65
N PHE A 187 21.11 11.04 0.88
CA PHE A 187 21.92 10.35 -0.11
C PHE A 187 23.41 10.26 0.28
N ASP A 188 23.97 11.19 1.06
CA ASP A 188 25.39 11.09 1.46
C ASP A 188 25.62 10.05 2.58
N THR A 189 24.56 9.47 3.14
CA THR A 189 24.68 8.29 4.02
C THR A 189 25.16 7.04 3.29
N GLU A 190 25.16 7.01 1.95
CA GLU A 190 25.73 5.91 1.15
C GLU A 190 27.25 5.74 1.35
N ALA A 191 27.98 6.81 1.72
CA ALA A 191 29.39 6.72 2.06
C ALA A 191 29.66 5.81 3.29
N GLY A 192 28.64 5.55 4.13
CA GLY A 192 28.75 4.66 5.29
C GLY A 192 28.37 3.19 5.03
N TYR A 193 27.67 2.88 3.92
CA TYR A 193 27.16 1.54 3.62
C TYR A 193 28.02 0.74 2.64
N THR A 194 29.04 1.34 2.03
CA THR A 194 29.93 0.66 1.07
C THR A 194 30.97 -0.27 1.70
N SER A 195 31.00 -0.44 3.02
CA SER A 195 32.12 -1.11 3.71
C SER A 195 31.85 -2.48 4.34
N THR A 196 30.61 -2.92 4.63
CA THR A 196 30.43 -4.20 5.33
C THR A 196 29.13 -4.96 5.02
N THR A 197 28.84 -5.28 3.76
CA THR A 197 28.10 -6.54 3.48
C THR A 197 28.31 -7.01 2.05
N ARG A 198 29.25 -7.94 1.85
CA ARG A 198 29.17 -8.89 0.74
C ARG A 198 28.11 -9.91 1.14
N TRP A 199 27.01 -9.97 0.40
CA TRP A 199 26.10 -11.12 0.37
C TRP A 199 26.57 -12.09 -0.71
#